data_AF-A0AA40NH24-F1
#
_entry.id   AF-A0AA40NH24-F1
#
_cell.length_a   1.000
_cell.length_b   1.000
_cell.length_c   1.000
_cell.angle_alpha   90.00
_cell.angle_beta   90.00
_cell.angle_gamma   90.00
#
_symmetry.space_group_name_H-M   'P 1'
#
loop_
_entity.id
_entity.type
_entity.pdbx_description
1 polymer ?
#
loop_
_entity_poly.entity_id
_entity_poly.type
_entity_poly.pdbx_seq_one_letter_code
_entity_poly.pdbx_strand_id
1 'polypeptide(L)' 'MTDLIYPKVATDDDACDWTNVIIWRMNAGARARSRSVYVPCPRPVPVPGLTARVAKKIKKNKTC' A
#
# COMPACT_ATOMS: atom_id res chain seq x y z
N MET A 1 37.36 6.29 -2.19
CA MET A 1 36.18 5.69 -1.54
C MET A 1 34.97 6.47 -2.02
N THR A 2 34.10 5.88 -2.82
CA THR A 2 32.90 6.57 -3.33
C THR A 2 31.74 6.32 -2.40
N ASP A 3 31.13 7.38 -1.87
CA ASP A 3 29.98 7.28 -0.98
C ASP A 3 28.76 6.82 -1.77
N LEU A 4 28.22 5.64 -1.40
CA LEU A 4 26.95 5.15 -1.93
C LEU A 4 25.82 6.02 -1.38
N ILE A 5 25.36 6.96 -2.20
CA ILE A 5 24.15 7.75 -1.93
C ILE A 5 22.95 6.84 -2.18
N TYR A 6 22.48 6.16 -1.14
CA TYR A 6 21.19 5.49 -1.19
C TYR A 6 20.08 6.54 -1.11
N PRO A 7 19.12 6.56 -2.05
CA PRO A 7 17.95 7.40 -1.90
C PRO A 7 17.23 6.97 -0.62
N LYS A 8 17.06 7.91 0.32
CA LYS A 8 16.21 7.70 1.48
C LYS A 8 14.78 7.51 0.98
N VAL A 9 14.35 6.27 0.84
CA VAL A 9 12.95 5.93 0.60
C VAL A 9 12.19 6.24 1.89
N ALA A 10 11.62 7.44 1.96
CA ALA A 10 10.59 7.73 2.95
C ALA A 10 9.38 6.88 2.58
N THR A 11 9.29 5.71 3.19
CA THR A 11 8.08 4.90 3.14
C THR A 11 7.11 5.52 4.12
N ASP A 12 6.05 6.13 3.60
CA ASP A 12 4.96 6.63 4.43
C ASP A 12 4.26 5.42 5.06
N ASP A 13 4.33 5.32 6.39
CA ASP A 13 3.64 4.28 7.14
C ASP A 13 2.20 4.75 7.41
N ASP A 14 1.28 4.19 6.64
CA ASP A 14 -0.15 4.43 6.76
C ASP A 14 -0.79 3.72 7.98
N ALA A 15 0.01 3.04 8.81
CA ALA A 15 -0.40 2.40 10.05
C ALA A 15 -1.54 1.37 9.91
N CYS A 16 -1.68 0.80 8.72
CA CYS A 16 -2.68 -0.21 8.42
C CYS A 16 -2.05 -1.58 8.17
N ASP A 17 -2.73 -2.63 8.60
CA ASP A 17 -2.43 -4.00 8.25
C ASP A 17 -2.88 -4.30 6.81
N TRP A 18 -1.88 -4.46 5.95
CA TRP A 18 -2.04 -4.77 4.52
C TRP A 18 -1.92 -6.27 4.21
N THR A 19 -1.68 -7.14 5.19
CA THR A 19 -1.42 -8.57 4.98
C THR A 19 -2.50 -9.24 4.13
N ASN A 20 -3.77 -9.01 4.48
CA ASN A 20 -4.91 -9.56 3.76
C ASN A 20 -4.98 -9.08 2.30
N VAL A 21 -4.61 -7.83 2.03
CA VAL A 21 -4.57 -7.26 0.68
C VAL A 21 -3.45 -7.90 -0.13
N ILE A 22 -2.28 -8.07 0.47
CA ILE A 22 -1.11 -8.69 -0.15
C ILE A 22 -1.43 -10.15 -0.54
N ILE A 23 -1.98 -10.94 0.39
CA ILE A 23 -2.39 -12.32 0.15
C ILE A 23 -3.44 -12.39 -0.95
N TRP A 24 -4.43 -11.49 -0.94
CA TRP A 24 -5.43 -11.42 -1.99
C TRP A 24 -4.81 -11.17 -3.37
N ARG A 25 -3.85 -10.24 -3.47
CA ARG A 25 -3.15 -9.92 -4.72
C ARG A 25 -2.30 -11.09 -5.22
N MET A 26 -1.60 -11.78 -4.34
CA MET A 26 -0.83 -12.98 -4.69
C MET A 26 -1.73 -14.06 -5.28
N ASN A 27 -2.94 -14.23 -4.73
CA ASN A 27 -3.90 -15.22 -5.19
C ASN A 27 -4.71 -14.79 -6.42
N ALA A 28 -4.65 -13.52 -6.84
CA ALA A 28 -5.43 -13.01 -7.97
C ALA A 28 -5.11 -13.74 -9.28
N GLY A 29 -3.82 -14.04 -9.52
CA GLY A 29 -3.40 -14.79 -10.72
C GLY A 29 -3.91 -16.23 -10.73
N ALA A 30 -3.87 -16.91 -9.58
CA ALA A 30 -4.42 -18.26 -9.44
C ALA A 30 -5.93 -18.28 -9.67
N ARG A 31 -6.66 -17.27 -9.17
CA ARG A 31 -8.11 -17.11 -9.39
C ARG A 31 -8.44 -16.86 -10.85
N ALA A 32 -7.68 -15.99 -11.52
CA ALA A 32 -7.87 -15.68 -12.93
C ALA A 32 -7.67 -16.92 -13.82
N ARG A 33 -6.67 -17.76 -13.52
CA ARG A 33 -6.37 -18.98 -14.29
C ARG A 33 -7.35 -20.13 -14.01
N SER A 34 -7.71 -20.34 -12.75
CA SER A 34 -8.64 -21.39 -12.34
C SER A 34 -10.11 -21.06 -12.63
N ARG A 35 -10.42 -19.83 -13.07
CA ARG A 35 -11.78 -19.31 -13.23
C ARG A 35 -12.62 -19.46 -11.95
N SER A 36 -11.96 -19.40 -10.80
CA SER A 36 -12.63 -19.45 -9.50
C SER A 36 -13.54 -18.24 -9.28
N VAL A 37 -14.47 -18.35 -8.34
CA VAL A 37 -15.39 -17.27 -7.97
C VAL A 37 -14.64 -15.96 -7.69
N TYR A 38 -15.20 -14.87 -8.20
CA TYR A 38 -14.71 -13.52 -7.92
C TYR A 38 -14.79 -13.23 -6.42
N VAL A 39 -13.68 -12.79 -5.84
CA VAL A 39 -13.63 -12.36 -4.44
C VAL A 39 -13.16 -10.90 -4.42
N PRO A 40 -13.92 -9.99 -3.80
CA PRO A 40 -13.54 -8.58 -3.72
C PRO A 40 -12.24 -8.42 -2.93
N CYS A 41 -11.46 -7.39 -3.28
CA CYS A 41 -10.24 -7.08 -2.54
C CYS A 41 -10.61 -6.59 -1.14
N PRO A 42 -10.02 -7.17 -0.06
CA PRO A 42 -10.28 -6.71 1.29
C PRO A 42 -9.74 -5.29 1.49
N ARG A 43 -10.38 -4.54 2.40
CA ARG A 43 -9.85 -3.25 2.86
C ARG A 43 -8.70 -3.51 3.85
N PRO A 44 -7.61 -2.71 3.82
CA PRO A 44 -6.60 -2.76 4.87
C PRO A 44 -7.21 -2.31 6.20
N VAL A 45 -6.77 -2.94 7.30
CA VAL A 45 -7.34 -2.73 8.63
C VAL A 45 -6.41 -1.82 9.43
N PRO A 46 -6.86 -0.68 9.97
CA PRO A 46 -6.01 0.17 10.79
C PRO A 46 -5.55 -0.58 12.04
N VAL A 47 -4.24 -0.54 12.35
CA VAL A 47 -3.69 -1.20 13.53
C VAL A 47 -4.02 -0.36 14.77
N PRO A 48 -4.69 -0.92 15.80
CA PRO A 48 -5.01 -0.17 17.01
C PRO A 48 -3.75 0.39 17.68
N GLY A 49 -3.78 1.68 18.03
CA GLY A 49 -2.67 2.35 18.71
C GLY A 49 -1.56 2.87 17.77
N LEU A 50 -1.66 2.65 16.46
CA LEU A 50 -0.72 3.16 15.48
C LEU A 50 -1.38 4.29 14.67
N THR A 51 -0.78 5.49 14.67
CA THR A 51 -1.27 6.63 13.91
C THR A 51 -0.46 6.79 12.63
N ALA A 52 -1.13 6.83 11.48
CA ALA A 52 -0.47 7.08 10.20
C ALA A 52 0.37 8.37 10.28
N ARG A 53 1.63 8.30 9.84
CA ARG A 53 2.44 9.52 9.67
C ARG A 53 1.90 10.24 8.45
N VAL A 54 0.91 11.11 8.65
CA VAL A 54 0.20 11.80 7.58
C VAL A 54 1.19 12.40 6.58
N ALA A 55 1.25 11.82 5.37
CA ALA A 55 1.92 12.45 4.25
C ALA A 55 1.30 13.84 4.05
N LYS A 56 2.13 14.88 4.10
CA LYS A 56 1.70 16.28 3.97
C LYS A 56 0.93 16.42 2.66
N LYS A 57 -0.37 16.77 2.71
CA LYS A 57 -1.16 17.06 1.50
C LYS A 57 -0.46 18.18 0.71
N ILE A 58 0.20 17.85 -0.39
CA ILE A 58 0.60 18.85 -1.39
C ILE A 58 -0.69 19.30 -2.06
N LYS A 59 -1.20 20.48 -1.68
CA LYS A 59 -2.28 21.17 -2.41
C LYS A 59 -1.78 21.48 -3.82
N LYS A 60 -2.21 20.70 -4.82
CA LYS A 60 -2.09 21.14 -6.21
C LYS A 60 -3.19 22.16 -6.46
N ASN A 61 -2.81 23.43 -6.52
CA ASN A 61 -3.69 24.46 -7.09
C ASN A 61 -3.90 24.11 -8.57
N LYS A 62 -5.16 23.87 -8.96
CA LYS A 62 -5.52 23.77 -10.38
C LYS A 62 -5.58 25.18 -10.94
N THR A 63 -4.65 25.53 -11.82
CA THR A 63 -4.83 26.67 -12.74
C THR A 63 -5.59 26.17 -13.96
N CYS A 64 -6.58 26.96 -14.40
CA CYS A 64 -7.56 26.64 -15.44
C CYS A 64 -6.93 26.43 -16.82
#